data_AF-A0A391PHK3-F1
#
_entry.id   AF-A0A391PHK3-F1
#
_cell.length_a   1.000
_cell.length_b   1.000
_cell.length_c   1.000
_cell.angle_alpha   90.00
_cell.angle_beta   90.00
_cell.angle_gamma   90.00
#
_symmetry.space_group_name_H-M   'P 1'
#
loop_
_entity.id
_entity.type
_entity.pdbx_description
1 polymer ?
#
loop_
_entity_poly.entity_id
_entity_poly.type
_entity_poly.pdbx_seq_one_letter_code
_entity_poly.pdbx_strand_id
1 'polypeptide(L)'
;MSRMISVDGLVHGLSADYMTGRKTLLQVIDEQPTAFDRYAVIEQLKEKSRYARIVGEDKPCELLKLAEVIEIVEGGGVDGQG
;
A
#
# COMPACT_ATOMS: atom_id res chain seq x y z
N MET A 1 13.13 -1.81 -5.32
CA MET A 1 11.78 -1.72 -4.74
C MET A 1 11.08 -0.54 -5.38
N SER A 2 9.89 -0.74 -5.95
CA SER A 2 9.06 0.35 -6.46
C SER A 2 8.01 0.64 -5.39
N ARG A 3 7.96 1.89 -4.90
CA ARG A 3 6.97 2.36 -3.92
C ARG A 3 6.13 3.47 -4.55
N MET A 4 4.84 3.48 -4.29
CA MET A 4 3.98 4.58 -4.73
C MET A 4 4.04 5.71 -3.71
N ILE A 5 4.06 6.94 -4.21
CA ILE A 5 4.14 8.17 -3.41
C ILE A 5 2.89 9.00 -3.70
N SER A 6 2.36 9.68 -2.69
CA SER A 6 1.26 10.63 -2.88
C SER A 6 1.73 11.81 -3.72
N VAL A 7 1.01 12.11 -4.81
CA VAL A 7 1.29 13.27 -5.65
C VAL A 7 1.14 14.56 -4.85
N ASP A 8 0.12 14.67 -4.00
CA ASP A 8 -0.11 15.85 -3.16
C ASP A 8 1.03 16.05 -2.16
N GLY A 9 1.51 14.96 -1.53
CA GLY A 9 2.66 15.00 -0.64
C GLY A 9 3.94 15.43 -1.36
N LEU A 10 4.16 14.89 -2.57
CA LEU A 10 5.30 15.26 -3.40
C LEU A 10 5.23 16.73 -3.83
N VAL A 11 4.08 17.22 -4.30
CA VAL A 11 3.87 18.61 -4.68
C VAL A 11 4.14 19.52 -3.49
N HIS A 12 3.63 19.17 -2.31
CA HIS A 12 3.90 19.93 -1.09
C HIS A 12 5.40 19.99 -0.77
N GLY A 13 6.09 18.85 -0.77
CA GLY A 13 7.54 18.79 -0.51
C GLY A 13 8.37 19.56 -1.55
N LEU A 14 7.96 19.54 -2.81
CA LEU A 14 8.60 20.30 -3.87
C LEU A 14 8.46 21.81 -3.64
N SER A 15 7.25 22.29 -3.37
CA SER A 15 6.99 23.71 -3.13
C SER A 15 7.60 24.20 -1.82
N ALA A 16 7.54 23.39 -0.76
CA ALA A 16 8.02 23.76 0.56
C ALA A 16 9.55 23.71 0.62
N ASP A 17 10.19 22.62 0.21
CA ASP A 17 11.61 22.38 0.52
C ASP A 17 12.55 22.49 -0.68
N TYR A 18 12.16 21.96 -1.84
CA TYR A 18 13.01 21.98 -3.03
C TYR A 18 13.10 23.38 -3.64
N MET A 19 11.95 24.03 -3.90
CA MET A 19 11.92 25.36 -4.52
C MET A 19 12.53 26.44 -3.62
N THR A 20 12.55 26.24 -2.30
CA THR A 20 13.21 27.16 -1.36
C THR A 20 14.71 26.84 -1.17
N GLY A 21 15.25 25.83 -1.86
CA GLY A 21 16.64 25.40 -1.74
C GLY A 21 17.00 24.73 -0.40
N ARG A 22 16.01 24.29 0.40
CA ARG A 22 16.25 23.64 1.69
C ARG A 22 16.65 22.17 1.54
N LYS A 23 16.13 21.49 0.51
CA LYS A 23 16.43 20.09 0.19
C LYS A 23 16.69 19.92 -1.30
N THR A 24 17.46 18.89 -1.63
CA THR A 24 17.59 18.42 -3.02
C THR A 24 16.33 17.68 -3.47
N LEU A 25 16.13 17.52 -4.77
CA LEU A 25 15.02 16.75 -5.32
C LEU A 25 15.00 15.30 -4.79
N LEU A 26 16.17 14.67 -4.70
CA LEU A 26 16.30 13.30 -4.18
C LEU A 26 15.86 13.20 -2.72
N GLN A 27 16.27 14.15 -1.86
CA GLN A 27 15.84 14.17 -0.46
C GLN A 27 14.32 14.33 -0.34
N VAL A 28 13.71 15.21 -1.12
CA VAL A 28 12.25 15.38 -1.11
C VAL A 28 11.54 14.10 -1.50
N ILE A 29 12.02 13.39 -2.53
CA ILE A 29 11.45 12.11 -2.97
C ILE A 29 11.63 11.04 -1.89
N ASP A 30 12.85 10.87 -1.36
CA ASP A 30 13.19 9.85 -0.37
C ASP A 30 12.41 9.99 0.94
N GLU A 31 12.15 11.23 1.36
CA GLU A 31 11.40 11.52 2.59
C GLU A 31 9.88 11.37 2.44
N GLN A 32 9.34 11.25 1.21
CA GLN A 32 7.89 11.01 1.07
C GLN A 32 7.51 9.67 1.70
N PRO A 33 6.36 9.57 2.38
CA PRO A 33 5.86 8.28 2.84
C PRO A 33 5.50 7.38 1.65
N THR A 34 5.55 6.06 1.87
CA THR A 34 4.97 5.10 0.93
C THR A 34 3.46 5.19 1.02
N ALA A 35 2.82 5.66 -0.04
CA ALA A 35 1.37 5.76 -0.14
C ALA A 35 0.72 4.41 -0.46
N PHE A 36 1.44 3.51 -1.13
CA PHE A 36 0.96 2.16 -1.42
C PHE A 36 2.14 1.21 -1.61
N ASP A 37 2.17 0.14 -0.81
CA ASP A 37 3.09 -0.98 -0.93
C ASP A 37 2.34 -2.22 -1.43
N ARG A 38 2.53 -2.51 -2.71
CA ARG A 38 1.93 -3.69 -3.36
C ARG A 38 2.32 -5.00 -2.65
N TYR A 39 3.57 -5.12 -2.19
CA TYR A 39 4.04 -6.37 -1.61
C TYR A 39 3.38 -6.59 -0.26
N ALA A 40 3.30 -5.54 0.57
CA ALA A 40 2.60 -5.60 1.84
C ALA A 40 1.10 -5.89 1.68
N VAL A 41 0.42 -5.24 0.71
CA VAL A 41 -0.99 -5.57 0.37
C VAL A 41 -1.15 -7.05 0.02
N ILE A 42 -0.27 -7.60 -0.83
CA ILE A 42 -0.32 -9.02 -1.20
C ILE A 42 -0.09 -9.93 0.01
N GLU A 43 0.82 -9.58 0.91
CA GLU A 43 1.07 -10.36 2.14
C GLU A 43 -0.13 -10.34 3.08
N GLN A 44 -0.71 -9.17 3.36
CA GLN A 44 -1.91 -9.06 4.19
C GLN A 44 -3.10 -9.83 3.58
N LEU A 45 -3.29 -9.77 2.26
CA LEU A 45 -4.33 -10.57 1.58
C LEU A 45 -4.10 -12.07 1.78
N LYS A 46 -2.87 -12.56 1.68
CA LYS A 46 -2.56 -13.97 1.94
C LYS A 46 -2.80 -14.35 3.40
N GLU A 47 -2.43 -13.48 4.34
CA GLU A 47 -2.62 -13.72 5.78
C GLU A 47 -4.11 -13.79 6.17
N LYS A 48 -4.94 -12.92 5.59
CA LYS A 48 -6.39 -12.88 5.87
C LYS A 48 -7.18 -13.91 5.08
N SER A 49 -6.58 -14.48 4.04
CA SER A 49 -7.22 -15.52 3.24
C SER A 49 -7.49 -16.77 4.07
N ARG A 50 -8.57 -17.49 3.71
CA ARG A 50 -8.89 -18.78 4.31
C ARG A 50 -9.06 -19.82 3.24
N TYR A 51 -8.40 -20.96 3.44
CA TYR A 51 -8.57 -22.07 2.52
C TYR A 51 -9.94 -22.71 2.68
N ALA A 52 -10.67 -22.85 1.58
CA ALA A 52 -11.99 -23.46 1.58
C ALA A 52 -12.16 -24.41 0.39
N ARG A 53 -12.90 -25.49 0.64
CA ARG A 53 -13.33 -26.42 -0.39
C ARG A 53 -14.81 -26.22 -0.64
N ILE A 54 -15.14 -25.67 -1.79
CA ILE A 54 -16.53 -25.47 -2.22
C ILE A 54 -17.06 -26.79 -2.78
N VAL A 55 -18.27 -27.18 -2.37
CA VAL A 55 -18.90 -28.41 -2.87
C VAL A 55 -19.14 -28.27 -4.37
N GLY A 56 -18.61 -29.20 -5.16
CA GLY A 56 -18.70 -29.18 -6.63
C GLY A 56 -17.47 -28.60 -7.34
N GLU A 57 -16.51 -28.04 -6.60
CA GLU A 57 -15.21 -27.61 -7.15
C GLU A 57 -14.16 -28.71 -6.99
N ASP A 58 -13.43 -28.99 -8.06
CA ASP A 58 -12.35 -29.99 -8.07
C ASP A 58 -11.13 -29.52 -7.27
N LYS A 59 -10.95 -28.20 -7.15
CA LYS A 59 -9.81 -27.59 -6.45
C LYS A 59 -10.29 -26.68 -5.32
N PRO A 60 -9.65 -26.76 -4.15
CA PRO A 60 -9.84 -25.78 -3.11
C PRO A 60 -9.37 -24.39 -3.56
N CYS A 61 -9.96 -23.35 -2.93
CA CYS A 61 -9.69 -21.96 -3.23
C CYS A 61 -9.41 -21.17 -1.94
N GLU A 62 -8.82 -19.99 -2.10
CA GLU A 62 -8.69 -19.01 -1.03
C GLU A 62 -9.91 -18.09 -1.02
N LEU A 63 -10.58 -18.01 0.13
CA LEU A 63 -11.70 -17.10 0.38
C LEU A 63 -11.23 -15.90 1.18
N LEU A 64 -11.70 -14.73 0.77
CA LEU A 64 -11.49 -13.46 1.45
C LEU A 64 -12.83 -12.76 1.61
N LYS A 65 -13.03 -12.09 2.75
CA LYS A 65 -14.19 -11.19 2.88
C LYS A 65 -13.90 -9.92 2.11
N LEU A 66 -14.83 -9.52 1.23
CA LEU A 66 -14.66 -8.31 0.42
C LEU A 66 -14.38 -7.07 1.28
N ALA A 67 -15.05 -6.92 2.43
CA ALA A 67 -14.81 -5.80 3.34
C ALA A 67 -13.35 -5.74 3.84
N GLU A 68 -12.77 -6.90 4.19
CA GLU A 68 -11.38 -6.98 4.65
C GLU A 68 -10.40 -6.67 3.49
N VAL A 69 -10.71 -7.12 2.27
CA VAL A 69 -9.91 -6.79 1.08
C VAL A 69 -9.93 -5.29 0.79
N ILE A 70 -11.09 -4.65 0.88
CA ILE A 70 -11.22 -3.20 0.66
C ILE A 70 -10.38 -2.45 1.68
N GLU A 71 -10.48 -2.80 2.96
CA GLU A 71 -9.70 -2.18 4.04
C GLU A 71 -8.19 -2.28 3.79
N ILE A 72 -7.70 -3.47 3.40
CA ILE A 72 -6.27 -3.69 3.09
C ILE A 72 -5.82 -2.84 1.90
N VAL A 73 -6.62 -2.78 0.83
CA VAL A 73 -6.26 -2.04 -0.40
C VAL A 73 -6.31 -0.54 -0.16
N GLU A 74 -7.31 -0.04 0.57
CA GLU A 74 -7.41 1.38 0.93
C GLU A 74 -6.30 1.79 1.91
N GLY A 75 -5.94 0.91 2.84
CA GLY A 75 -4.78 1.08 3.71
C GLY A 75 -3.44 0.95 2.99
N GLY A 76 -3.42 0.55 1.72
CA GLY A 76 -2.22 0.52 0.88
C GLY A 76 -1.09 -0.35 1.42
N GLY A 77 -1.38 -1.31 2.31
CA GLY A 77 -0.36 -2.16 2.92
C GLY A 77 0.56 -1.44 3.90
N VAL A 78 0.21 -0.23 4.36
CA VAL A 78 0.82 0.33 5.56
C VAL A 78 0.02 -0.17 6.76
N ASP A 79 0.64 -0.96 7.64
CA ASP A 79 -0.01 -1.37 8.88
C ASP A 79 -0.49 -0.12 9.60
N GLY A 80 -1.81 0.04 9.70
CA GLY A 80 -2.43 1.04 10.55
C GLY A 80 -2.11 0.71 12.00
N GLN A 81 -0.93 1.10 12.47
CA GLN A 81 -0.68 1.26 13.90
C GLN A 81 -1.51 2.46 14.36
N GLY A 82 -2.78 2.18 14.68
CA GLY A 82 -3.61 3.05 15.50
C GLY A 82 -3.14 3.09 16.94
#